data_AF-A0A1E5IFJ8-F1
#
_entry.id   AF-A0A1E5IFJ8-F1
#
_cell.length_a   1.000
_cell.length_b   1.000
_cell.length_c   1.000
_cell.angle_alpha   90.00
_cell.angle_beta   90.00
_cell.angle_gamma   90.00
#
_symmetry.space_group_name_H-M   'P 1'
#
loop_
_entity.id
_entity.type
_entity.pdbx_description
1 polymer ?
#
loop_
_entity_poly.entity_id
_entity_poly.type
_entity_poly.pdbx_seq_one_letter_code
_entity_poly.pdbx_strand_id
1 'polypeptide(L)'
;MDITGKIKGIKYKKSLEKNLIKFNLENFDINSSPSSSLIFDKQNLFAISKWVSPKRTRSYPYKRIYDTIHISKKITVIPAVKDEGKCGDRDFLQWDTVSMMSLLDVYVIFAYYSDAEKLENKIAEQKFDNNYVISKIKEIEGYHSSGLHWNLKELADLHFIADKIQLFKN
;
A
#
# COMPACT_ATOMS: atom_id res chain seq x y z
N MET A 1 -2.55 8.75 -38.55
CA MET A 1 -2.30 7.30 -38.69
C MET A 1 -2.76 6.67 -37.40
N ASP A 2 -3.86 5.92 -37.45
CA ASP A 2 -4.45 5.33 -36.25
C ASP A 2 -3.96 3.89 -36.10
N ILE A 3 -3.14 3.66 -35.08
CA ILE A 3 -2.66 2.32 -34.72
C ILE A 3 -3.58 1.79 -33.62
N THR A 4 -4.43 0.84 -33.95
CA THR A 4 -5.28 0.14 -32.98
C THR A 4 -4.74 -1.26 -32.68
N GLY A 5 -4.40 -1.53 -31.43
CA GLY A 5 -4.00 -2.85 -30.94
C GLY A 5 -4.99 -3.38 -29.91
N LYS A 6 -5.47 -4.62 -30.08
CA LYS A 6 -6.41 -5.27 -29.15
C LYS A 6 -5.69 -6.36 -28.37
N ILE A 7 -5.31 -6.04 -27.12
CA ILE A 7 -4.67 -7.02 -26.23
C ILE A 7 -5.73 -8.06 -25.82
N LYS A 8 -5.49 -9.35 -26.11
CA LYS A 8 -6.38 -10.46 -25.74
C LYS A 8 -5.59 -11.54 -25.00
N GLY A 9 -6.04 -11.91 -23.80
CA GLY A 9 -5.52 -13.06 -23.07
C GLY A 9 -4.03 -13.00 -22.75
N ILE A 10 -3.63 -12.03 -21.92
CA ILE A 10 -2.23 -11.89 -21.47
C ILE A 10 -1.82 -13.17 -20.73
N LYS A 11 -0.79 -13.85 -21.24
CA LYS A 11 -0.18 -15.04 -20.62
C LYS A 11 1.31 -14.78 -20.46
N TYR A 12 1.82 -14.93 -19.23
CA TYR A 12 3.23 -14.79 -18.93
C TYR A 12 3.61 -15.72 -17.79
N LYS A 13 4.88 -16.14 -17.76
CA LYS A 13 5.48 -16.84 -16.63
C LYS A 13 6.30 -15.84 -15.84
N LYS A 14 6.02 -15.71 -14.56
CA LYS A 14 6.84 -14.88 -13.67
C LYS A 14 8.20 -15.52 -13.45
N SER A 15 9.22 -14.67 -13.35
CA SER A 15 10.57 -15.02 -12.90
C SER A 15 10.93 -14.15 -11.69
N LEU A 16 11.95 -14.55 -10.92
CA LEU A 16 12.48 -13.79 -9.77
C LEU A 16 11.50 -13.63 -8.60
N GLU A 17 10.59 -14.58 -8.39
CA GLU A 17 9.70 -14.56 -7.22
C GLU A 17 10.49 -14.80 -5.93
N LYS A 18 10.15 -14.03 -4.90
CA LYS A 18 10.67 -14.21 -3.56
C LYS A 18 9.76 -15.12 -2.75
N ASN A 19 10.38 -15.94 -1.89
CA ASN A 19 9.65 -16.63 -0.84
C ASN A 19 9.12 -15.60 0.16
N LEU A 20 7.80 -15.47 0.25
CA LEU A 20 7.14 -14.52 1.14
C LEU A 20 7.07 -15.08 2.56
N ILE A 21 7.51 -14.29 3.54
CA ILE A 21 7.35 -14.61 4.96
C ILE A 21 5.85 -14.56 5.30
N LYS A 22 5.39 -15.54 6.07
CA LYS A 22 4.01 -15.66 6.55
C LYS A 22 3.91 -15.17 7.99
N PHE A 23 2.88 -14.37 8.27
CA PHE A 23 2.55 -13.86 9.60
C PHE A 23 1.10 -14.22 9.93
N ASN A 24 0.82 -14.52 11.19
CA ASN A 24 -0.55 -14.50 11.71
C ASN A 24 -0.96 -13.04 11.94
N LEU A 25 -2.21 -12.68 11.62
CA LEU A 25 -2.69 -11.30 11.77
C LEU A 25 -2.54 -10.76 13.20
N GLU A 26 -2.74 -11.62 14.20
CA GLU A 26 -2.61 -11.25 15.63
C GLU A 26 -1.21 -10.75 16.02
N ASN A 27 -0.17 -11.27 15.35
CA ASN A 27 1.23 -10.95 15.63
C ASN A 27 1.86 -10.11 14.51
N PHE A 28 1.04 -9.58 13.60
CA PHE A 28 1.53 -8.81 12.46
C PHE A 28 1.84 -7.38 12.87
N ASP A 29 3.03 -6.91 12.51
CA ASP A 29 3.38 -5.50 12.55
C ASP A 29 3.93 -5.04 11.20
N ILE A 30 3.23 -4.08 10.60
CA ILE A 30 3.57 -3.51 9.31
C ILE A 30 4.96 -2.87 9.32
N ASN A 31 5.45 -2.36 10.45
CA ASN A 31 6.72 -1.64 10.50
C ASN A 31 7.91 -2.60 10.48
N SER A 32 7.85 -3.69 11.24
CA SER A 32 8.85 -4.76 11.27
C SER A 32 8.75 -5.76 10.11
N SER A 33 7.61 -5.81 9.40
CA SER A 33 7.46 -6.72 8.26
C SER A 33 8.36 -6.34 7.07
N PRO A 34 8.78 -7.34 6.25
CA PRO A 34 9.34 -7.09 4.93
C PRO A 34 8.42 -6.25 4.04
N SER A 35 8.95 -5.78 2.89
CA SER A 35 8.17 -5.00 1.93
C SER A 35 7.00 -5.77 1.29
N SER A 36 7.08 -7.09 1.29
CA SER A 36 6.07 -8.00 0.75
C SER A 36 5.97 -9.19 1.69
N SER A 37 4.77 -9.60 2.09
CA SER A 37 4.56 -10.71 3.01
C SER A 37 3.18 -11.34 2.80
N LEU A 38 2.95 -12.48 3.45
CA LEU A 38 1.66 -13.12 3.52
C LEU A 38 1.09 -12.96 4.93
N ILE A 39 -0.19 -12.62 5.02
CA ILE A 39 -0.93 -12.54 6.28
C ILE A 39 -1.98 -13.63 6.27
N PHE A 40 -2.02 -14.38 7.36
CA PHE A 40 -3.01 -15.41 7.62
C PHE A 40 -3.93 -14.98 8.76
N ASP A 41 -5.24 -15.02 8.52
CA ASP A 41 -6.25 -14.90 9.56
C ASP A 41 -7.24 -16.06 9.43
N LYS A 42 -7.21 -16.99 10.38
CA LYS A 42 -8.02 -18.22 10.45
C LYS A 42 -7.96 -19.12 9.21
N GLN A 43 -8.71 -18.80 8.15
CA GLN A 43 -8.76 -19.54 6.88
C GLN A 43 -8.45 -18.64 5.69
N ASN A 44 -8.34 -17.33 5.92
CA ASN A 44 -8.10 -16.35 4.88
C ASN A 44 -6.59 -16.09 4.75
N LEU A 45 -6.12 -16.09 3.49
CA LEU A 45 -4.76 -15.74 3.13
C LEU A 45 -4.78 -14.47 2.31
N PHE A 46 -4.01 -13.48 2.77
CA PHE A 46 -3.83 -12.20 2.10
C PHE A 46 -2.37 -12.04 1.74
N ALA A 47 -2.10 -11.44 0.59
CA ALA A 47 -0.77 -10.91 0.31
C ALA A 47 -0.74 -9.43 0.63
N ILE A 48 0.26 -8.99 1.38
CA ILE A 48 0.44 -7.58 1.73
C ILE A 48 1.75 -7.06 1.14
N SER A 49 1.72 -5.81 0.69
CA SER A 49 2.90 -5.06 0.27
C SER A 49 2.93 -3.69 0.94
N LYS A 50 4.13 -3.20 1.27
CA LYS A 50 4.35 -1.93 1.99
C LYS A 50 5.19 -0.97 1.15
N TRP A 51 4.73 0.27 1.07
CA TRP A 51 5.45 1.36 0.41
C TRP A 51 6.10 2.28 1.42
N VAL A 52 7.24 2.84 1.04
CA VAL A 52 8.03 3.76 1.88
C VAL A 52 7.78 5.23 1.51
N SER A 53 7.25 5.48 0.32
CA SER A 53 6.88 6.83 -0.16
C SER A 53 5.76 6.65 -1.19
N PRO A 54 4.82 7.62 -1.30
CA PRO A 54 3.80 7.58 -2.35
C PRO A 54 4.37 7.87 -3.74
N LYS A 55 5.57 8.45 -3.84
CA LYS A 55 6.16 8.85 -5.12
C LYS A 55 6.68 7.63 -5.89
N ARG A 56 6.13 7.42 -7.09
CA ARG A 56 6.43 6.27 -7.95
C ARG A 56 7.90 6.14 -8.36
N THR A 57 8.65 7.24 -8.43
CA THR A 57 10.08 7.19 -8.76
C THR A 57 10.94 6.71 -7.59
N ARG A 58 10.47 6.84 -6.35
CA ARG A 58 11.16 6.35 -5.14
C ARG A 58 10.66 4.96 -4.71
N SER A 59 9.38 4.67 -4.95
CA SER A 59 8.78 3.34 -4.78
C SER A 59 8.06 2.93 -6.05
N TYR A 60 8.77 2.23 -6.95
CA TYR A 60 8.16 1.81 -8.22
C TYR A 60 6.96 0.90 -7.98
N PRO A 61 5.75 1.28 -8.43
CA PRO A 61 4.53 0.60 -8.02
C PRO A 61 4.48 -0.88 -8.36
N TYR A 62 4.84 -1.23 -9.59
CA TYR A 62 4.82 -2.60 -10.07
C TYR A 62 5.78 -3.48 -9.28
N LYS A 63 6.96 -2.96 -8.92
CA LYS A 63 7.92 -3.68 -8.08
C LYS A 63 7.34 -3.98 -6.71
N ARG A 64 6.54 -3.08 -6.12
CA ARG A 64 5.96 -3.25 -4.78
C ARG A 64 4.92 -4.36 -4.72
N ILE A 65 4.19 -4.58 -5.80
CA ILE A 65 3.15 -5.62 -5.86
C ILE A 65 3.59 -6.87 -6.63
N TYR A 66 4.76 -6.88 -7.26
CA TYR A 66 5.18 -7.96 -8.15
C TYR A 66 5.17 -9.35 -7.49
N ASP A 67 5.70 -9.42 -6.26
CA ASP A 67 5.76 -10.66 -5.50
C ASP A 67 4.35 -11.12 -5.06
N THR A 68 3.41 -10.19 -4.86
CA THR A 68 2.09 -10.45 -4.30
C THR A 68 0.97 -10.58 -5.34
N ILE A 69 1.17 -10.11 -6.58
CA ILE A 69 0.09 -9.95 -7.58
C ILE A 69 -0.56 -11.26 -8.03
N HIS A 70 0.07 -12.41 -7.81
CA HIS A 70 -0.49 -13.72 -8.16
C HIS A 70 -1.46 -14.26 -7.10
N ILE A 71 -1.46 -13.68 -5.91
CA ILE A 71 -2.35 -14.06 -4.80
C ILE A 71 -3.71 -13.39 -5.01
N SER A 72 -4.79 -14.13 -4.70
CA SER A 72 -6.17 -13.69 -4.98
C SER A 72 -6.53 -12.38 -4.26
N LYS A 73 -6.54 -12.36 -2.92
CA LYS A 73 -6.70 -11.12 -2.14
C LYS A 73 -5.34 -10.50 -1.86
N LYS A 74 -5.09 -9.36 -2.49
CA LYS A 74 -3.81 -8.63 -2.46
C LYS A 74 -4.01 -7.19 -2.01
N ILE A 75 -3.29 -6.82 -0.97
CA ILE A 75 -3.38 -5.56 -0.24
C ILE A 75 -2.07 -4.80 -0.41
N THR A 76 -2.15 -3.49 -0.55
CA THR A 76 -0.98 -2.61 -0.55
C THR A 76 -1.20 -1.44 0.39
N VAL A 77 -0.22 -1.19 1.26
CA VAL A 77 -0.22 -0.08 2.21
C VAL A 77 0.63 1.04 1.63
N ILE A 78 -0.01 2.18 1.36
CA ILE A 78 0.64 3.34 0.74
C ILE A 78 0.43 4.57 1.63
N PRO A 79 1.50 5.29 2.01
CA PRO A 79 1.33 6.55 2.72
C PRO A 79 0.66 7.58 1.81
N ALA A 80 -0.37 8.27 2.27
CA ALA A 80 -1.01 9.34 1.49
C ALA A 80 -0.04 10.52 1.25
N VAL A 81 0.77 10.83 2.27
CA VAL A 81 1.81 11.86 2.24
C VAL A 81 3.05 11.31 2.93
N LYS A 82 4.22 11.65 2.41
CA LYS A 82 5.49 11.52 3.12
C LYS A 82 6.18 12.87 3.14
N ASP A 83 6.30 13.47 4.32
CA ASP A 83 7.06 14.69 4.53
C ASP A 83 8.34 14.33 5.30
N GLU A 84 9.49 14.64 4.72
CA GLU A 84 10.80 14.39 5.32
C GLU A 84 11.39 15.66 5.98
N GLY A 85 10.61 16.74 6.12
CA GLY A 85 11.03 17.98 6.78
C GLY A 85 11.77 18.95 5.85
N LYS A 86 12.38 19.99 6.43
CA LYS A 86 12.94 21.15 5.71
C LYS A 86 13.99 20.78 4.65
N CYS A 87 14.86 19.82 4.95
CA CYS A 87 15.92 19.35 4.04
C CYS A 87 15.54 18.04 3.32
N GLY A 88 14.28 17.64 3.37
CA GLY A 88 13.77 16.43 2.75
C GLY A 88 12.76 16.71 1.63
N ASP A 89 12.28 15.63 1.00
CA ASP A 89 11.21 15.73 0.02
C ASP A 89 9.83 15.74 0.71
N ARG A 90 8.86 16.38 0.05
CA ARG A 90 7.44 16.23 0.35
C ARG A 90 6.75 15.51 -0.81
N ASP A 91 6.47 14.24 -0.60
CA ASP A 91 5.85 13.36 -1.58
C ASP A 91 4.35 13.21 -1.30
N PHE A 92 3.55 13.22 -2.36
CA PHE A 92 2.10 13.03 -2.31
C PHE A 92 1.67 11.87 -3.19
N LEU A 93 0.59 11.19 -2.78
CA LEU A 93 -0.06 10.17 -3.59
C LEU A 93 -0.70 10.79 -4.83
N GLN A 94 -0.49 10.15 -5.98
CA GLN A 94 -1.09 10.54 -7.26
C GLN A 94 -2.22 9.59 -7.67
N TRP A 95 -3.26 10.13 -8.32
CA TRP A 95 -4.46 9.39 -8.73
C TRP A 95 -4.17 8.21 -9.67
N ASP A 96 -3.16 8.35 -10.54
CA ASP A 96 -2.75 7.31 -11.48
C ASP A 96 -2.24 6.05 -10.78
N THR A 97 -1.63 6.20 -9.59
CA THR A 97 -1.22 5.07 -8.74
C THR A 97 -2.43 4.29 -8.28
N VAL A 98 -3.47 4.97 -7.79
CA VAL A 98 -4.72 4.34 -7.35
C VAL A 98 -5.44 3.67 -8.52
N SER A 99 -5.52 4.35 -9.66
CA SER A 99 -6.12 3.81 -10.88
C SER A 99 -5.46 2.51 -11.31
N MET A 100 -4.13 2.45 -11.27
CA MET A 100 -3.38 1.24 -11.62
C MET A 100 -3.55 0.12 -10.58
N MET A 101 -3.58 0.43 -9.27
CA MET A 101 -3.88 -0.57 -8.24
C MET A 101 -5.28 -1.16 -8.43
N SER A 102 -6.27 -0.32 -8.75
CA SER A 102 -7.64 -0.76 -9.07
C SER A 102 -7.70 -1.64 -10.31
N LEU A 103 -6.98 -1.28 -11.39
CA LEU A 103 -6.90 -2.08 -12.62
C LEU A 103 -6.34 -3.49 -12.35
N LEU A 104 -5.37 -3.58 -11.44
CA LEU A 104 -4.74 -4.83 -11.06
C LEU A 104 -5.50 -5.57 -9.94
N ASP A 105 -6.66 -5.06 -9.52
CA ASP A 105 -7.48 -5.60 -8.42
C ASP A 105 -6.69 -5.73 -7.11
N VAL A 106 -5.94 -4.67 -6.77
CA VAL A 106 -5.21 -4.50 -5.52
C VAL A 106 -5.98 -3.57 -4.60
N TYR A 107 -6.21 -4.01 -3.37
CA TYR A 107 -6.87 -3.24 -2.32
C TYR A 107 -5.85 -2.30 -1.69
N VAL A 108 -6.07 -1.00 -1.80
CA VAL A 108 -5.17 0.02 -1.27
C VAL A 108 -5.64 0.43 0.12
N ILE A 109 -4.72 0.38 1.08
CA ILE A 109 -4.87 1.03 2.37
C ILE A 109 -4.09 2.34 2.29
N PHE A 110 -4.81 3.46 2.25
CA PHE A 110 -4.20 4.78 2.41
C PHE A 110 -3.86 4.97 3.88
N ALA A 111 -2.56 5.01 4.17
CA ALA A 111 -2.05 5.11 5.53
C ALA A 111 -1.37 6.46 5.78
N TYR A 112 -1.03 6.72 7.03
CA TYR A 112 -0.24 7.86 7.47
C TYR A 112 0.86 7.39 8.42
N TYR A 113 1.92 8.19 8.51
CA TYR A 113 2.97 7.97 9.49
C TYR A 113 2.56 8.59 10.83
N SER A 114 2.61 7.79 11.90
CA SER A 114 2.23 8.20 13.25
C SER A 114 3.43 8.47 14.16
N ASP A 115 4.61 7.99 13.77
CA ASP A 115 5.86 8.16 14.51
C ASP A 115 7.01 8.35 13.50
N ALA A 116 8.05 9.07 13.91
CA ALA A 116 9.22 9.35 13.10
C ALA A 116 10.39 9.84 13.97
N GLU A 117 11.61 9.65 13.48
CA GLU A 117 12.81 10.12 14.16
C GLU A 117 13.38 11.36 13.47
N LYS A 118 13.77 12.35 14.27
CA LYS A 118 14.47 13.53 13.75
C LYS A 118 15.94 13.22 13.63
N LEU A 119 16.45 13.24 12.40
CA LEU A 119 17.86 13.05 12.07
C LEU A 119 18.44 14.37 11.57
N GLU A 120 19.16 15.06 12.45
CA GLU A 120 19.72 16.41 12.20
C GLU A 120 18.68 17.40 11.66
N ASN A 121 18.67 17.60 10.33
CA ASN A 121 17.83 18.54 9.60
C ASN A 121 16.69 17.86 8.80
N LYS A 122 16.51 16.54 8.96
CA LYS A 122 15.54 15.72 8.22
C LYS A 122 14.73 14.84 9.17
N ILE A 123 13.55 14.43 8.72
CA ILE A 123 12.73 13.39 9.37
C ILE A 123 13.00 12.06 8.67
N ALA A 124 13.30 11.02 9.44
CA ALA A 124 13.62 9.67 9.00
C ALA A 124 12.85 8.62 9.82
N GLU A 125 13.04 7.34 9.49
CA GLU A 125 12.47 6.18 10.22
C GLU A 125 10.97 6.31 10.54
N GLN A 126 10.20 6.80 9.56
CA GLN A 126 8.76 7.01 9.71
C GLN A 126 8.03 5.68 9.80
N LYS A 127 7.17 5.54 10.82
CA LYS A 127 6.40 4.33 11.11
C LYS A 127 4.92 4.54 10.89
N PHE A 128 4.28 3.56 10.27
CA PHE A 128 2.83 3.53 10.11
C PHE A 128 2.15 3.24 11.43
N ASP A 129 0.93 3.74 11.58
CA ASP A 129 0.01 3.29 12.61
C ASP A 129 -0.40 1.83 12.34
N ASN A 130 0.22 0.89 13.05
CA ASN A 130 -0.02 -0.54 12.85
C ASN A 130 -1.46 -0.93 13.18
N ASN A 131 -2.07 -0.33 14.21
CA ASN A 131 -3.44 -0.64 14.62
C ASN A 131 -4.44 -0.22 13.55
N TYR A 132 -4.22 0.95 12.92
CA TYR A 132 -5.00 1.39 11.78
C TYR A 132 -4.85 0.45 10.57
N VAL A 133 -3.64 0.00 10.27
CA VAL A 133 -3.41 -0.94 9.16
C VAL A 133 -4.12 -2.28 9.43
N ILE A 134 -4.02 -2.83 10.64
CA ILE A 134 -4.71 -4.08 11.02
C ILE A 134 -6.23 -3.92 10.93
N SER A 135 -6.80 -2.80 11.40
CA SER A 135 -8.24 -2.59 11.32
C SER A 135 -8.73 -2.54 9.87
N LYS A 136 -7.98 -1.90 8.97
CA LYS A 136 -8.26 -1.88 7.53
C LYS A 136 -8.12 -3.25 6.86
N ILE A 137 -7.15 -4.07 7.28
CA ILE A 137 -7.03 -5.45 6.79
C ILE A 137 -8.29 -6.27 7.17
N LYS A 138 -8.77 -6.14 8.41
CA LYS A 138 -10.02 -6.79 8.87
C LYS A 138 -11.25 -6.29 8.12
N GLU A 139 -11.30 -5.00 7.80
CA GLU A 139 -12.37 -4.43 6.98
C GLU A 139 -12.36 -5.03 5.56
N ILE A 140 -11.17 -5.16 4.94
CA ILE A 140 -10.99 -5.79 3.63
C ILE A 140 -11.31 -7.29 3.66
N GLU A 141 -11.05 -7.98 4.77
CA GLU A 141 -11.40 -9.39 4.93
C GLU A 141 -12.89 -9.62 4.70
N GLY A 142 -13.74 -8.81 5.34
CA GLY A 142 -15.20 -8.82 5.18
C GLY A 142 -15.71 -8.15 3.89
N TYR A 143 -14.84 -7.51 3.11
CA TYR A 143 -15.23 -6.86 1.87
C TYR A 143 -15.26 -7.85 0.70
N HIS A 144 -16.40 -7.92 0.00
CA HIS A 144 -16.66 -8.89 -1.07
C HIS A 144 -16.57 -8.29 -2.48
N SER A 145 -16.66 -6.97 -2.63
CA SER A 145 -16.52 -6.31 -3.94
C SER A 145 -15.05 -6.16 -4.34
N SER A 146 -14.79 -5.84 -5.61
CA SER A 146 -13.43 -5.76 -6.14
C SER A 146 -12.59 -4.64 -5.53
N GLY A 147 -11.27 -4.71 -5.75
CA GLY A 147 -10.31 -3.69 -5.33
C GLY A 147 -10.64 -2.30 -5.88
N LEU A 148 -11.24 -2.20 -7.08
CA LEU A 148 -11.74 -0.93 -7.60
C LEU A 148 -12.77 -0.28 -6.67
N HIS A 149 -13.79 -1.03 -6.25
CA HIS A 149 -14.86 -0.50 -5.40
C HIS A 149 -14.33 -0.13 -4.01
N TRP A 150 -13.43 -0.95 -3.47
CA TRP A 150 -12.72 -0.65 -2.23
C TRP A 150 -11.93 0.66 -2.34
N ASN A 151 -11.10 0.80 -3.37
CA ASN A 151 -10.24 1.97 -3.55
C ASN A 151 -11.05 3.26 -3.72
N LEU A 152 -12.17 3.20 -4.46
CA LEU A 152 -13.09 4.33 -4.61
C LEU A 152 -13.76 4.72 -3.28
N LYS A 153 -14.16 3.72 -2.48
CA LYS A 153 -14.69 3.95 -1.12
C LYS A 153 -13.64 4.64 -0.24
N GLU A 154 -12.43 4.10 -0.18
CA GLU A 154 -11.35 4.67 0.65
C GLU A 154 -10.95 6.09 0.20
N LEU A 155 -11.06 6.40 -1.10
CA LEU A 155 -10.82 7.75 -1.62
C LEU A 155 -11.88 8.76 -1.17
N ALA A 156 -13.15 8.34 -1.06
CA ALA A 156 -14.21 9.21 -0.55
C ALA A 156 -13.95 9.58 0.93
N ASP A 157 -13.40 8.63 1.70
CA ASP A 157 -13.10 8.77 3.12
C ASP A 157 -11.70 9.37 3.40
N LEU A 158 -10.95 9.77 2.36
CA LEU A 158 -9.56 10.24 2.48
C LEU A 158 -9.41 11.48 3.39
N HIS A 159 -10.48 12.25 3.58
CA HIS A 159 -10.53 13.40 4.48
C HIS A 159 -10.10 13.04 5.91
N PHE A 160 -10.48 11.86 6.42
CA PHE A 160 -10.05 11.40 7.76
C PHE A 160 -8.53 11.29 7.87
N ILE A 161 -7.88 10.81 6.81
CA ILE A 161 -6.41 10.70 6.77
C ILE A 161 -5.77 12.08 6.69
N ALA A 162 -6.39 13.01 5.94
CA ALA A 162 -5.93 14.39 5.88
C ALA A 162 -5.94 15.05 7.28
N ASP A 163 -7.01 14.84 8.06
CA ASP A 163 -7.12 15.37 9.43
C ASP A 163 -6.04 14.79 10.35
N LYS A 164 -5.77 13.47 10.26
CA LYS A 164 -4.68 12.83 11.01
C LYS A 164 -3.32 13.41 10.65
N ILE A 165 -3.06 13.67 9.36
CA ILE A 165 -1.79 14.27 8.90
C ILE A 165 -1.61 15.70 9.42
N GLN A 166 -2.69 16.47 9.58
CA GLN A 166 -2.60 17.84 10.11
C GLN A 166 -2.21 17.87 11.59
N LEU A 167 -2.71 16.90 12.40
CA LEU A 167 -2.39 16.83 13.83
C LEU A 167 -0.89 16.60 14.10
N PHE A 168 -0.17 15.96 13.19
CA PHE A 168 1.28 15.71 13.31
C PHE A 168 2.16 16.88 12.85
N LYS A 169 1.57 18.01 12.41
CA LYS A 169 2.33 19.20 11.97
C LYS A 169 2.52 20.26 13.06
N ASN A 170 1.86 20.12 14.21
CA ASN A 170 1.98 21.02 15.37
C ASN A 170 2.90 20.42 16.42
#